data_AF-X1IDU7-F1
#
_entry.id   AF-X1IDU7-F1
#
_cell.length_a   1.000
_cell.length_b   1.000
_cell.length_c   1.000
_cell.angle_alpha   90.00
_cell.angle_beta   90.00
_cell.angle_gamma   90.00
#
_symmetry.space_group_name_H-M   'P 1'
#
loop_
_entity.id
_entity.type
_entity.pdbx_description
1 polymer ?
#
loop_
_entity_poly.entity_id
_entity_poly.type
_entity_poly.pdbx_seq_one_letter_code
_entity_poly.pdbx_strand_id
1 'polypeptide(L)' 'RENRISFKEVDVSRDRHAAMDIMRRTGQTGVPVVLIDNRPVVGFNKPLINRLLGIK' A
#
# COMPACT_ATOMS: atom_id res chain seq x y z
N ARG A 1 -11.91 -2.18 -9.72
CA ARG A 1 -11.34 -0.86 -10.10
C ARG A 1 -12.46 0.18 -10.02
N GLU A 2 -12.70 0.73 -8.83
CA GLU A 2 -13.92 1.50 -8.55
C GLU A 2 -13.72 3.01 -8.79
N ASN A 3 -12.56 3.55 -8.42
CA ASN A 3 -12.27 4.99 -8.50
C ASN A 3 -11.44 5.42 -9.72
N ARG A 4 -11.18 4.51 -10.68
CA ARG A 4 -10.28 4.73 -11.84
C ARG A 4 -8.88 5.28 -11.48
N ILE A 5 -8.42 5.00 -10.26
CA ILE A 5 -7.09 5.41 -9.81
C ILE A 5 -6.05 4.42 -10.35
N SER A 6 -4.99 4.97 -10.94
CA SER A 6 -3.83 4.22 -11.38
C SER A 6 -3.12 3.61 -10.16
N PHE A 7 -2.95 2.29 -10.14
CA PHE A 7 -2.14 1.62 -9.13
C PHE A 7 -1.31 0.52 -9.76
N LYS A 8 -0.18 0.21 -9.13
CA LYS A 8 0.66 -0.94 -9.46
C LYS A 8 0.49 -1.98 -8.36
N GLU A 9 0.10 -3.18 -8.76
CA GLU A 9 0.11 -4.33 -7.86
C GLU A 9 1.52 -4.92 -7.83
N VAL A 10 2.02 -5.17 -6.62
CA VAL A 10 3.34 -5.76 -6.40
C VAL A 10 3.14 -6.98 -5.52
N ASP A 11 3.35 -8.16 -6.09
CA ASP A 11 3.33 -9.42 -5.35
C ASP A 11 4.68 -9.62 -4.64
N VAL A 12 4.71 -9.31 -3.35
CA VAL A 12 5.90 -9.43 -2.51
C VAL A 12 6.24 -10.86 -2.13
N SER A 13 5.35 -11.84 -2.37
CA SER A 13 5.67 -13.26 -2.15
C SER A 13 6.72 -13.76 -3.14
N ARG A 14 6.80 -13.12 -4.31
CA ARG A 14 7.73 -13.46 -5.40
C ARG A 14 8.91 -12.50 -5.48
N ASP A 15 8.87 -11.39 -4.75
CA ASP A 15 9.91 -10.36 -4.73
C ASP A 15 10.39 -10.07 -3.30
N ARG A 16 11.54 -10.66 -2.97
CA ARG A 16 12.19 -10.50 -1.66
C ARG A 16 12.66 -9.06 -1.41
N HIS A 17 12.99 -8.30 -2.45
CA HIS A 17 13.39 -6.90 -2.31
C HIS A 17 12.18 -6.04 -1.93
N ALA A 18 11.04 -6.26 -2.58
CA ALA A 18 9.79 -5.59 -2.23
C ALA A 18 9.35 -5.93 -0.78
N ALA A 19 9.47 -7.20 -0.36
CA ALA A 19 9.20 -7.59 1.01
C ALA A 19 10.10 -6.88 2.05
N MET A 20 11.41 -6.77 1.75
CA MET A 20 12.34 -6.02 2.61
C MET A 20 12.06 -4.52 2.63
N ASP A 21 11.66 -3.92 1.51
CA ASP A 21 11.30 -2.51 1.43
C ASP A 21 10.05 -2.21 2.28
N ILE A 22 9.04 -3.10 2.24
CA ILE A 22 7.87 -3.01 3.12
C ILE A 22 8.31 -3.05 4.59
N MET A 23 9.09 -4.06 5.00
CA MET A 23 9.57 -4.15 6.39
C MET A 23 10.32 -2.90 6.84
N ARG A 24 11.20 -2.36 5.99
CA ARG A 24 11.97 -1.15 6.32
C ARG A 24 11.09 0.08 6.47
N ARG A 25 10.02 0.21 5.68
CA ARG A 25 9.14 1.38 5.67
C ARG A 25 8.02 1.31 6.71
N THR A 26 7.52 0.11 7.02
CA THR A 26 6.33 -0.07 7.87
C THR A 26 6.64 -0.74 9.22
N GLY A 27 7.82 -1.35 9.36
CA GLY A 27 8.15 -2.21 10.50
C GLY A 27 7.39 -3.54 10.50
N GLN A 28 6.62 -3.85 9.44
CA GLN A 28 5.78 -5.05 9.36
C GLN A 28 6.22 -5.98 8.25
N THR A 29 6.05 -7.28 8.49
CA THR A 29 6.28 -8.37 7.53
C THR A 29 5.01 -8.78 6.77
N GLY A 30 3.84 -8.28 7.19
CA GLY A 30 2.53 -8.69 6.67
C GLY A 30 2.00 -7.82 5.53
N VAL A 31 1.24 -8.46 4.65
CA VAL A 31 0.36 -7.82 3.64
C VAL A 31 -1.09 -7.78 4.17
N PRO A 32 -1.97 -6.90 3.66
CA PRO A 32 -1.75 -5.88 2.61
C PRO A 32 -1.12 -4.59 3.15
N VAL A 33 -0.27 -3.95 2.34
CA VAL A 33 0.25 -2.59 2.56
C VAL A 33 -0.01 -1.77 1.31
N VAL A 34 -0.63 -0.60 1.48
CA VAL A 34 -0.91 0.34 0.38
C VAL A 34 0.02 1.54 0.51
N LEU A 35 0.81 1.82 -0.53
CA LEU A 35 1.66 3.00 -0.58
C LEU A 35 0.97 4.09 -1.40
N ILE A 36 0.65 5.23 -0.77
CA ILE A 36 0.02 6.39 -1.42
C ILE A 36 0.91 7.60 -1.17
N ASP A 37 1.45 8.22 -2.22
CA ASP A 37 2.38 9.37 -2.11
C ASP A 37 3.50 9.17 -1.09
N ASN A 38 4.18 8.02 -1.16
CA ASN A 38 5.21 7.58 -0.20
C ASN A 38 4.73 7.39 1.25
N ARG A 39 3.43 7.43 1.53
CA ARG A 39 2.86 7.14 2.84
C ARG A 39 2.38 5.70 2.90
N PRO A 40 2.99 4.85 3.73
CA PRO A 40 2.51 3.49 3.90
C PRO A 40 1.23 3.48 4.73
N VAL A 41 0.20 2.84 4.20
CA VAL A 41 -1.02 2.46 4.91
C VAL A 41 -0.95 0.96 5.14
N VAL A 42 -0.83 0.58 6.40
CA VAL A 42 -0.84 -0.83 6.81
C VAL A 42 -2.28 -1.34 6.82
N GLY A 43 -2.52 -2.50 6.22
CA GLY A 43 -3.85 -3.08 6.08
C GLY A 43 -4.71 -2.36 5.05
N PHE A 44 -6.04 -2.43 5.25
CA PHE A 44 -7.02 -1.75 4.40
C PHE A 44 -7.85 -0.75 5.23
N ASN A 45 -7.38 0.49 5.31
CA ASN A 45 -8.09 1.58 5.98
C ASN A 45 -8.80 2.46 4.94
N LYS A 46 -10.04 2.12 4.58
CA LYS A 46 -10.83 2.85 3.56
C LYS A 46 -10.96 4.36 3.86
N PRO A 47 -11.30 4.82 5.08
CA PRO A 47 -11.35 6.26 5.38
C PRO A 47 -10.03 6.99 5.15
N LEU A 48 -8.90 6.41 5.60
CA LEU A 48 -7.58 7.02 5.42
C LEU A 48 -7.18 7.02 3.93
N ILE A 49 -7.43 5.91 3.22
CA ILE A 49 -7.15 5.78 1.79
C ILE A 49 -7.94 6.82 1.00
N ASN A 50 -9.24 6.99 1.28
CA ASN A 50 -10.07 7.99 0.64
C ASN A 50 -9.53 9.40 0.88
N ARG A 51 -9.13 9.72 2.13
CA ARG A 51 -8.53 11.00 2.47
C ARG A 51 -7.21 11.26 1.73
N LEU A 52 -6.35 10.25 1.63
CA LEU A 52 -5.05 10.36 0.94
C LEU A 52 -5.21 10.48 -0.58
N LEU A 53 -6.24 9.85 -1.15
CA LEU A 53 -6.53 9.88 -2.59
C LEU A 53 -7.50 11.00 -2.99
N GLY A 54 -8.00 11.80 -2.06
CA GLY A 54 -8.99 12.85 -2.32
C GLY A 54 -10.35 12.34 -2.79
N ILE A 55 -10.70 11.08 -2.49
CA ILE A 55 -11.99 10.49 -2.81
C ILE A 55 -13.02 10.99 -1.77
N LYS A 56 -14.14 11.53 -2.24
CA LYS A 56 -15.30 11.90 -1.41
C LYS A 56 -16.27 10.73 -1.26
#